data_AF-A0A7W0LHP2-F1
#
_entry.id   AF-A0A7W0LHP2-F1
#
_cell.length_a   1.000
_cell.length_b   1.000
_cell.length_c   1.000
_cell.angle_alpha   90.00
_cell.angle_beta   90.00
_cell.angle_gamma   90.00
#
_symmetry.space_group_name_H-M   'P 1'
#
loop_
_entity.id
_entity.type
_entity.pdbx_description
1 polymer ?
#
loop_
_entity_poly.entity_id
_entity_poly.type
_entity_poly.pdbx_seq_one_letter_code
_entity_poly.pdbx_strand_id
1 'polypeptide(L)' 'MTTDLETLVRELSDAATGLRTGDLDAMEAAALVERCAELAGRVGAELDRAAREAEREPPAEGQEQLL' A
#
# COMPACT_ATOMS: atom_id res chain seq x y z
N MET A 1 -13.86 3.47 9.65
CA MET A 1 -12.59 2.88 10.11
C MET A 1 -11.69 2.81 8.89
N THR A 2 -10.62 3.58 8.86
CA THR A 2 -9.62 3.54 7.79
C THR A 2 -8.96 2.16 7.85
N THR A 3 -8.89 1.46 6.73
CA THR A 3 -8.27 0.13 6.66
C THR A 3 -6.75 0.22 6.89
N ASP A 4 -6.13 -0.88 7.31
CA ASP A 4 -4.68 -0.93 7.53
C ASP A 4 -3.90 -0.59 6.24
N LEU A 5 -4.41 -1.01 5.09
CA LEU A 5 -3.86 -0.68 3.76
C LEU A 5 -3.91 0.83 3.47
N GLU A 6 -5.05 1.49 3.71
CA GLU A 6 -5.19 2.94 3.52
C GLU A 6 -4.23 3.73 4.41
N THR A 7 -3.97 3.24 5.63
CA THR A 7 -3.00 3.85 6.54
C THR A 7 -1.58 3.72 6.00
N LEU A 8 -1.19 2.52 5.54
CA LEU A 8 0.13 2.29 4.93
C LEU A 8 0.34 3.14 3.66
N VAL A 9 -0.69 3.27 2.82
CA VAL A 9 -0.63 4.10 1.60
C VAL A 9 -0.49 5.58 1.94
N ARG A 10 -1.18 6.06 2.98
CA ARG A 10 -1.02 7.44 3.45
C ARG A 10 0.41 7.70 3.94
N GLU A 11 0.94 6.83 4.78
CA GLU A 11 2.32 6.96 5.28
C GLU A 11 3.36 6.95 4.15
N LEU A 12 3.18 6.08 3.15
CA LEU A 12 4.04 6.05 1.96
C LEU A 12 3.96 7.36 1.17
N SER A 13 2.75 7.89 1.00
CA SER A 13 2.50 9.13 0.25
C SER A 13 3.12 10.34 0.95
N ASP A 14 3.06 10.39 2.27
CA ASP A 14 3.66 11.45 3.08
C ASP A 14 5.20 11.40 2.98
N ALA A 15 5.80 10.21 3.11
CA ALA A 15 7.24 10.02 2.95
C ALA A 15 7.72 10.40 1.54
N ALA A 16 7.00 9.97 0.50
CA ALA A 16 7.30 10.34 -0.89
C ALA A 16 7.14 11.85 -1.15
N THR A 17 6.21 12.51 -0.45
CA THR A 17 6.05 13.96 -0.53
C THR A 17 7.25 14.68 0.06
N GLY A 18 7.79 14.20 1.19
CA GLY A 18 9.04 14.70 1.76
C GLY A 18 10.22 14.60 0.80
N LEU A 19 10.37 13.48 0.06
CA LEU A 19 11.42 13.35 -0.96
C LEU A 19 11.29 14.38 -2.09
N ARG A 20 10.04 14.74 -2.47
CA ARG A 20 9.77 15.68 -3.56
C ARG A 20 10.01 17.13 -3.19
N THR A 21 10.05 17.50 -1.91
CA THR A 21 10.34 18.88 -1.52
C THR A 21 11.78 19.26 -1.87
N GLY A 22 12.70 18.29 -1.85
CA GLY A 22 14.12 18.50 -2.13
C GLY A 22 14.87 19.23 -1.01
N ASP A 23 14.21 19.49 0.13
CA ASP A 23 14.78 20.19 1.29
C ASP A 23 15.52 19.23 2.25
N LEU A 24 16.07 18.13 1.72
CA LEU A 24 16.72 17.06 2.48
C LEU A 24 18.20 16.98 2.10
N ASP A 25 19.06 16.73 3.07
CA ASP A 25 20.43 16.34 2.78
C ASP A 25 20.51 14.90 2.24
N ALA A 26 21.70 14.48 1.80
CA ALA A 26 21.88 13.17 1.19
C ALA A 26 21.60 12.00 2.14
N MET A 27 21.88 12.15 3.43
CA MET A 27 21.64 11.11 4.44
C MET A 27 20.15 11.03 4.77
N GLU A 28 19.50 12.18 4.94
CA GLU A 28 18.06 12.28 5.17
C GLU A 28 17.26 11.71 4.00
N ALA A 29 17.66 12.05 2.77
CA ALA A 29 17.06 11.50 1.56
C ALA A 29 17.24 9.97 1.48
N ALA A 30 18.43 9.44 1.79
CA ALA A 30 18.68 8.01 1.79
C ALA A 30 17.79 7.27 2.81
N ALA A 31 17.74 7.77 4.05
CA ALA A 31 16.89 7.21 5.10
C ALA A 31 15.40 7.24 4.71
N LEU A 32 14.95 8.32 4.06
CA LEU A 32 13.56 8.45 3.64
C LEU A 32 13.23 7.53 2.44
N VAL A 33 14.18 7.31 1.52
CA VAL A 33 14.03 6.32 0.44
C VAL A 33 13.93 4.90 1.00
N GLU A 34 14.77 4.53 1.97
CA GLU A 34 14.70 3.24 2.65
C GLU A 34 13.34 3.03 3.32
N ARG A 35 12.84 4.05 4.01
CA ARG A 35 11.51 4.03 4.62
C ARG A 35 10.39 3.87 3.58
N CYS A 36 10.49 4.55 2.44
CA CYS A 36 9.55 4.38 1.33
C CYS A 36 9.56 2.94 0.80
N ALA A 37 10.75 2.32 0.65
CA ALA A 37 10.87 0.95 0.20
C ALA A 37 10.24 -0.04 1.18
N GLU A 38 10.44 0.16 2.48
CA GLU A 38 9.82 -0.63 3.54
C GLU A 38 8.28 -0.52 3.51
N LEU A 39 7.76 0.70 3.43
CA LEU A 39 6.32 0.96 3.35
C LEU A 39 5.70 0.35 2.08
N ALA A 40 6.36 0.47 0.93
CA ALA A 40 5.91 -0.14 -0.32
C ALA A 40 5.84 -1.66 -0.22
N GLY A 41 6.82 -2.30 0.43
CA GLY A 41 6.81 -3.74 0.69
C GLY A 41 5.61 -4.17 1.54
N ARG A 42 5.30 -3.41 2.60
CA ARG A 42 4.13 -3.68 3.47
C ARG A 42 2.81 -3.48 2.72
N VAL A 43 2.67 -2.40 1.95
CA VAL A 43 1.50 -2.14 1.09
C VAL A 43 1.29 -3.30 0.12
N GLY A 44 2.34 -3.76 -0.55
CA GLY A 44 2.26 -4.89 -1.48
C GLY A 44 1.81 -6.19 -0.80
N ALA A 45 2.34 -6.48 0.39
CA ALA A 45 1.96 -7.66 1.16
C ALA A 45 0.49 -7.63 1.60
N GLU A 46 0.00 -6.50 2.10
CA GLU A 46 -1.41 -6.35 2.50
C GLU A 46 -2.35 -6.38 1.28
N LEU A 47 -1.95 -5.79 0.15
CA LEU A 47 -2.73 -5.84 -1.08
C LEU A 47 -2.85 -7.28 -1.61
N ASP A 48 -1.74 -8.03 -1.65
CA ASP A 48 -1.70 -9.43 -2.06
C ASP A 48 -2.54 -10.32 -1.12
N ARG A 49 -2.47 -10.05 0.19
CA ARG A 49 -3.34 -10.71 1.18
C ARG A 49 -4.81 -10.44 0.92
N ALA A 50 -5.20 -9.17 0.76
CA ALA A 50 -6.57 -8.77 0.49
C ALA A 50 -7.11 -9.37 -0.81
N ALA A 51 -6.28 -9.43 -1.87
CA ALA A 51 -6.64 -10.07 -3.12
C ALA A 51 -6.94 -11.56 -2.93
N ARG A 52 -6.09 -12.29 -2.20
CA ARG A 52 -6.33 -13.72 -1.89
C ARG A 52 -7.53 -13.95 -0.98
N GLU A 53 -7.87 -13.02 -0.10
CA GLU A 53 -9.07 -13.09 0.73
C GLU A 53 -10.32 -12.92 -0.15
N ALA A 54 -10.32 -11.94 -1.07
CA ALA A 54 -11.41 -11.73 -2.02
C ALA A 54 -11.63 -12.93 -2.96
N GLU A 55 -10.58 -13.63 -3.39
CA GLU A 55 -10.69 -14.85 -4.20
C GLU A 55 -11.30 -16.05 -3.44
N ARG A 56 -11.18 -16.07 -2.10
CA ARG A 56 -11.72 -17.15 -1.26
C ARG A 56 -13.17 -16.91 -0.85
N GLU A 57 -13.67 -15.69 -1.01
CA GLU A 57 -15.06 -15.38 -0.75
C GLU A 57 -15.91 -16.07 -1.82
N PRO A 58 -16.86 -16.95 -1.44
CA PRO A 58 -17.71 -17.61 -2.42
C PRO A 58 -18.42 -16.53 -3.25
N PRO A 59 -18.56 -16.73 -4.58
CA PRO A 59 -19.27 -15.76 -5.41
C PRO A 59 -20.64 -15.51 -4.80
N ALA A 60 -20.97 -14.23 -4.63
CA ALA A 60 -22.24 -13.82 -4.03
C ALA A 60 -23.40 -14.59 -4.69
N GLU A 61 -24.25 -15.21 -3.88
CA GLU A 61 -25.43 -15.94 -4.34
C GLU A 61 -26.26 -15.01 -5.24
N GLY A 62 -26.25 -15.25 -6.56
CA GLY A 62 -26.90 -14.40 -7.56
C GLY A 62 -26.04 -13.97 -8.75
N GLN A 63 -24.74 -14.29 -8.77
CA GLN A 63 -23.95 -14.19 -10.00
C GLN A 63 -24.25 -15.38 -10.91
N GLU A 64 -25.41 -15.33 -11.58
CA GLU A 64 -25.69 -16.25 -12.68
C GLU A 64 -24.60 -16.05 -13.75
N GLN A 65 -23.78 -17.08 -13.92
CA GLN A 65 -22.82 -17.19 -15.01
C GLN A 65 -23.63 -17.18 -16.31
N LEU A 66 -23.73 -16.01 -16.95
CA LEU A 66 -24.30 -15.87 -18.28
C LEU A 66 -23.39 -16.62 -19.26
N LEU A 67 -23.73 -17.89 -19.48
CA LEU A 67 -23.21 -18.75 -20.54
C LEU A 67 -23.79 -18.33 -21.90
#